data_AF-A0A9D4GDA7-F1
#
_entry.id   AF-A0A9D4GDA7-F1
#
_cell.length_a   1.000
_cell.length_b   1.000
_cell.length_c   1.000
_cell.angle_alpha   90.00
_cell.angle_beta   90.00
_cell.angle_gamma   90.00
#
_symmetry.space_group_name_H-M   'P 1'
#
loop_
_entity.id
_entity.type
_entity.pdbx_description
1 polymer ?
#
loop_
_entity_poly.entity_id
_entity_poly.type
_entity_poly.pdbx_seq_one_letter_code
_entity_poly.pdbx_strand_id
1 'polypeptide(L)'
;MYAKLCEILRASADSAFPKKTFKTYLKPYWTEERSALHARAKRARDIWCREGRPRGNSSVVYREFKFRKADFRHEHRRASLSYMQHLDRKLETAAE
;
A
#
# COMPACT_ATOMS: atom_id res chain seq x y z
N MET A 1 25.12 -6.31 24.88
CA MET A 1 24.77 -7.27 23.80
C MET A 1 23.62 -6.78 22.93
N TYR A 2 22.48 -6.35 23.51
CA TYR A 2 21.34 -5.80 22.76
C TYR A 2 21.65 -4.57 21.89
N ALA A 3 22.48 -3.64 22.37
CA ALA A 3 22.81 -2.40 21.65
C ALA A 3 23.45 -2.67 20.28
N LYS A 4 24.37 -3.64 20.21
CA LYS A 4 25.09 -4.01 18.99
C LYS A 4 24.16 -4.69 17.97
N LEU A 5 23.20 -5.47 18.46
CA LEU A 5 22.15 -6.10 17.65
C LEU A 5 21.23 -5.04 17.02
N CYS A 6 20.83 -4.02 17.80
CA CYS A 6 20.05 -2.89 17.31
C CYS A 6 20.80 -2.07 16.25
N GLU A 7 22.10 -1.87 16.41
CA GLU A 7 22.95 -1.17 15.43
C GLU A 7 23.03 -1.93 14.10
N ILE A 8 23.30 -3.23 14.15
CA ILE A 8 23.37 -4.07 12.94
C ILE A 8 22.04 -4.05 12.19
N LEU A 9 20.92 -4.16 12.91
CA LEU A 9 19.58 -4.09 12.32
C LEU A 9 19.30 -2.72 11.68
N ARG A 10 19.70 -1.62 12.33
CA ARG A 10 19.56 -0.27 11.74
C ARG A 10 20.44 -0.08 10.51
N ALA A 11 21.72 -0.42 10.57
CA ALA A 11 22.65 -0.29 9.45
C ALA A 11 22.20 -1.13 8.24
N SER A 12 21.68 -2.34 8.49
CA SER A 12 21.10 -3.20 7.46
C SER A 12 19.83 -2.60 6.88
N ALA A 13 18.94 -2.05 7.72
CA ALA A 13 17.73 -1.40 7.24
C ALA A 13 18.04 -0.13 6.43
N ASP A 14 18.99 0.68 6.88
CA ASP A 14 19.39 1.93 6.23
C ASP A 14 20.05 1.71 4.86
N SER A 15 20.78 0.62 4.69
CA SER A 15 21.41 0.25 3.42
C SER A 15 20.46 -0.49 2.48
N ALA A 16 19.54 -1.31 3.00
CA ALA A 16 18.66 -2.15 2.19
C ALA A 16 17.37 -1.43 1.74
N PHE A 17 16.81 -0.53 2.55
CA PHE A 17 15.53 0.10 2.24
C PHE A 17 15.70 1.40 1.45
N PRO A 18 15.04 1.55 0.29
CA PRO A 18 15.03 2.80 -0.46
C PRO A 18 14.45 3.93 0.41
N LYS A 19 15.24 4.99 0.63
CA LYS A 19 14.83 6.20 1.36
C LYS A 19 14.00 7.18 0.51
N LYS A 20 13.75 6.84 -0.76
CA LYS A 20 13.03 7.73 -1.68
C LYS A 20 11.58 7.87 -1.24
N THR A 21 11.16 9.11 -1.05
CA THR A 21 9.77 9.46 -0.73
C THR A 21 8.87 9.21 -1.94
N PHE A 22 7.58 8.97 -1.66
CA PHE A 22 6.57 8.91 -2.71
C PHE A 22 6.53 10.24 -3.47
N LYS A 23 6.57 10.17 -4.80
CA LYS A 23 6.46 11.34 -5.66
C LYS A 23 5.13 11.27 -6.40
N THR A 24 4.27 12.26 -6.18
CA THR A 24 2.91 12.30 -6.73
C THR A 24 2.89 12.18 -8.25
N TYR A 25 3.85 12.79 -8.95
CA TYR A 25 3.96 12.70 -10.41
C TYR A 25 4.25 11.28 -10.92
N LEU A 26 4.79 10.38 -10.10
CA LEU A 26 5.01 8.98 -10.49
C LEU A 26 3.72 8.15 -10.45
N LYS A 27 2.70 8.63 -9.72
CA LYS A 27 1.36 8.01 -9.69
C LYS A 27 0.28 9.10 -9.65
N PRO A 28 -0.02 9.74 -10.79
CA PRO A 28 -1.02 10.82 -10.84
C PRO A 28 -2.43 10.34 -10.46
N TYR A 29 -2.70 9.05 -10.62
CA TYR A 29 -3.91 8.38 -10.16
C TYR A 29 -3.93 8.12 -8.64
N TRP A 30 -3.03 8.70 -7.84
CA TRP A 30 -3.04 8.51 -6.40
C TRP A 30 -3.65 9.73 -5.70
N THR A 31 -4.93 9.65 -5.32
CA THR A 31 -5.63 10.73 -4.61
C THR A 31 -5.66 10.56 -3.09
N GLU A 32 -6.15 11.58 -2.39
CA GLU A 32 -6.40 11.54 -0.95
C GLU A 32 -7.33 10.39 -0.55
N GLU A 33 -8.39 10.12 -1.33
CA GLU A 33 -9.29 8.99 -1.09
C GLU A 33 -8.55 7.65 -1.08
N ARG A 34 -7.65 7.43 -2.05
CA ARG A 34 -6.80 6.24 -2.13
C ARG A 34 -5.82 6.17 -0.96
N SER A 35 -5.30 7.32 -0.53
CA SER A 35 -4.47 7.43 0.68
C SER A 35 -5.26 7.05 1.94
N ALA A 36 -6.52 7.47 2.04
CA ALA A 36 -7.41 7.12 3.13
C ALA A 36 -7.74 5.62 3.15
N LEU A 37 -8.03 5.01 1.99
CA LEU A 37 -8.24 3.56 1.86
C LEU A 37 -6.98 2.77 2.26
N HIS A 38 -5.81 3.21 1.77
CA HIS A 38 -4.54 2.61 2.14
C HIS A 38 -4.25 2.72 3.65
N ALA A 39 -4.53 3.88 4.25
CA ALA A 39 -4.39 4.09 5.68
C ALA A 39 -5.34 3.19 6.49
N ARG A 40 -6.60 3.03 6.06
CA ARG A 40 -7.56 2.09 6.67
C ARG A 40 -7.05 0.65 6.62
N ALA A 41 -6.53 0.22 5.46
CA ALA A 41 -5.97 -1.13 5.31
C ALA A 41 -4.72 -1.35 6.19
N LYS A 42 -3.84 -0.34 6.32
CA LYS A 42 -2.70 -0.39 7.25
C LYS A 42 -3.15 -0.48 8.71
N ARG A 43 -4.09 0.36 9.14
CA ARG A 43 -4.63 0.29 10.51
C ARG A 43 -5.23 -1.08 10.82
N ALA A 44 -6.01 -1.65 9.91
CA ALA A 44 -6.58 -2.98 10.09
C ALA A 44 -5.50 -4.07 10.19
N ARG A 45 -4.41 -3.95 9.41
CA ARG A 45 -3.25 -4.84 9.52
C ARG A 45 -2.57 -4.72 10.89
N ASP A 46 -2.39 -3.50 11.38
CA ASP A 46 -1.72 -3.25 12.65
C ASP A 46 -2.52 -3.84 13.81
N ILE A 47 -3.85 -3.65 13.81
CA ILE A 47 -4.77 -4.28 14.78
C ILE A 47 -4.63 -5.81 14.71
N TRP A 48 -4.76 -6.40 13.51
CA TRP A 48 -4.61 -7.85 13.33
C TRP A 48 -3.25 -8.37 13.81
N CYS A 49 -2.16 -7.62 13.61
CA CYS A 49 -0.83 -7.97 14.10
C CYS A 49 -0.74 -7.90 15.63
N ARG A 50 -1.34 -6.89 16.26
CA ARG A 50 -1.36 -6.74 17.73
C ARG A 50 -2.12 -7.87 18.41
N GLU A 51 -3.17 -8.37 17.78
CA GLU A 51 -3.97 -9.51 18.26
C GLU A 51 -3.29 -10.88 18.06
N GLY A 52 -2.02 -10.93 17.63
CA GLY A 52 -1.30 -12.19 17.43
C GLY A 52 -1.58 -12.86 16.07
N ARG A 53 -2.11 -12.11 15.10
CA ARG A 53 -2.38 -12.57 13.73
C ARG A 53 -3.30 -13.80 13.65
N PRO A 54 -4.43 -13.83 14.39
CA PRO A 54 -5.37 -14.95 14.34
C PRO A 54 -5.85 -15.18 12.90
N ARG A 55 -6.03 -16.44 12.51
CA ARG A 55 -6.50 -16.81 11.16
C ARG A 55 -7.88 -17.44 11.23
N GLY A 56 -8.58 -17.42 10.10
CA GLY A 56 -9.89 -18.07 9.95
C GLY A 56 -11.07 -17.09 9.98
N ASN A 57 -12.20 -17.55 9.47
CA ASN A 57 -13.41 -16.73 9.31
C ASN A 57 -14.10 -16.38 10.64
N SER A 58 -13.75 -17.05 11.73
CA SER A 58 -14.21 -16.71 13.09
C SER A 58 -13.52 -15.46 13.65
N SER A 59 -12.33 -15.11 13.16
CA SER A 59 -11.61 -13.93 13.64
C SER A 59 -12.11 -12.66 12.94
N VAL A 60 -12.75 -11.79 13.73
CA VAL A 60 -13.26 -10.49 13.27
C VAL A 60 -12.12 -9.62 12.73
N VAL A 61 -10.99 -9.56 13.45
CA VAL A 61 -9.83 -8.74 13.04
C VAL A 61 -9.16 -9.25 11.77
N TYR A 62 -9.11 -10.57 11.56
CA TYR A 62 -8.62 -11.15 10.32
C TYR A 62 -9.53 -10.80 9.14
N ARG A 63 -10.85 -10.98 9.31
CA ARG A 63 -11.85 -10.65 8.28
C ARG A 63 -11.80 -9.17 7.91
N GLU A 64 -11.76 -8.29 8.91
CA GLU A 64 -11.69 -6.85 8.69
C GLU A 64 -10.42 -6.47 7.93
N PHE A 65 -9.25 -6.99 8.34
CA PHE A 65 -8.01 -6.78 7.60
C PHE A 65 -8.12 -7.26 6.15
N LYS A 66 -8.64 -8.46 5.92
CA LYS A 66 -8.77 -9.04 4.58
C LYS A 66 -9.74 -8.25 3.71
N PHE A 67 -10.85 -7.80 4.27
CA PHE A 67 -11.84 -6.94 3.61
C PHE A 67 -11.21 -5.62 3.20
N ARG A 68 -10.63 -4.85 4.14
CA ARG A 68 -9.99 -3.56 3.84
C ARG A 68 -8.84 -3.68 2.84
N LYS A 69 -8.07 -4.77 2.92
CA LYS A 69 -7.00 -5.06 1.95
C LYS A 69 -7.54 -5.37 0.56
N ALA A 70 -8.66 -6.08 0.46
CA ALA A 70 -9.30 -6.38 -0.82
C ALA A 70 -9.89 -5.11 -1.45
N ASP A 71 -10.59 -4.32 -0.65
CA ASP A 71 -11.19 -3.03 -1.02
C ASP A 71 -10.14 -2.06 -1.59
N PHE A 72 -9.07 -1.79 -0.83
CA PHE A 72 -7.95 -0.96 -1.32
C PHE A 72 -7.35 -1.49 -2.64
N ARG A 73 -7.17 -2.81 -2.78
CA ARG A 73 -6.60 -3.41 -4.00
C ARG A 73 -7.52 -3.29 -5.19
N HIS A 74 -8.83 -3.42 -4.98
CA HIS A 74 -9.83 -3.24 -6.03
C HIS A 74 -9.75 -1.80 -6.57
N GLU A 75 -9.86 -0.82 -5.67
CA GLU A 75 -9.82 0.59 -6.02
C GLU A 75 -8.50 1.02 -6.65
N HIS A 76 -7.38 0.53 -6.12
CA HIS A 76 -6.06 0.81 -6.70
C HIS A 76 -5.93 0.29 -8.14
N ARG A 77 -6.39 -0.95 -8.40
CA ARG A 77 -6.35 -1.51 -9.77
C ARG A 77 -7.27 -0.74 -10.71
N ARG A 78 -8.48 -0.41 -10.27
CA ARG A 78 -9.46 0.35 -11.05
C ARG A 78 -8.87 1.71 -11.47
N ALA A 79 -8.32 2.45 -10.52
CA ALA A 79 -7.72 3.75 -10.77
C ALA A 79 -6.49 3.67 -11.69
N SER A 80 -5.61 2.69 -11.47
CA SER A 80 -4.43 2.50 -12.32
C SER A 80 -4.82 2.16 -13.75
N LEU A 81 -5.82 1.30 -13.94
CA LEU A 81 -6.30 0.91 -15.27
C LEU A 81 -6.93 2.10 -16.00
N SER A 82 -7.82 2.84 -15.33
CA SER A 82 -8.45 4.03 -15.90
C SER A 82 -7.42 5.08 -16.31
N TYR A 83 -6.35 5.25 -15.53
CA TYR A 83 -5.28 6.16 -15.90
C TYR A 83 -4.47 5.70 -17.12
N MET A 84 -4.15 4.40 -17.22
CA MET A 84 -3.47 3.86 -18.40
C MET A 84 -4.32 4.04 -19.66
N GLN A 85 -5.61 3.71 -19.60
CA GLN A 85 -6.55 3.91 -20.73
C GLN A 85 -6.65 5.38 -21.15
N HIS A 86 -6.63 6.30 -20.19
CA HIS A 86 -6.64 7.74 -20.50
C HIS A 86 -5.35 8.21 -21.17
N LEU A 87 -4.20 7.64 -20.78
CA LEU A 87 -2.93 7.91 -21.45
C LEU A 87 -2.91 7.35 -22.87
N ASP A 88 -3.35 6.11 -23.06
CA ASP A 88 -3.40 5.47 -24.39
C ASP A 88 -4.23 6.30 -25.36
N ARG A 89 -5.45 6.71 -24.95
CA ARG A 89 -6.29 7.59 -25.76
C ARG A 89 -5.62 8.93 -26.10
N LYS A 90 -4.88 9.53 -25.15
CA LYS A 90 -4.15 10.78 -25.41
C LYS A 90 -3.04 10.59 -26.44
N LEU A 91 -2.38 9.44 -26.43
CA LEU A 91 -1.34 9.10 -27.40
C LEU A 91 -1.94 8.90 -28.79
N GLU A 92 -3.09 8.20 -28.88
CA GLU A 92 -3.83 8.02 -30.13
C GLU A 92 -4.22 9.39 -30.74
N THR A 93 -4.85 10.28 -29.96
CA THR A 93 -5.23 11.62 -30.44
C THR A 93 -4.03 12.50 -30.83
N ALA A 94 -2.86 12.29 -30.23
CA ALA A 94 -1.65 13.05 -30.57
C ALA A 94 -0.90 12.48 -31.79
N ALA A 95 -1.22 11.25 -32.20
CA ALA A 95 -0.66 10.60 -33.38
C ALA A 95 -1.47 10.89 -34.66
N GLU A 96 -2.72 11.34 -34.51
CA GLU A 96 -3.58 11.90 -35.56
C GLU A 96 -3.20 13.35 -35.90
#